data_AF-A0A3P6G5K6-F1
#
_entry.id   AF-A0A3P6G5K6-F1
#
_cell.length_a   1.000
_cell.length_b   1.000
_cell.length_c   1.000
_cell.angle_alpha   90.00
_cell.angle_beta   90.00
_cell.angle_gamma   90.00
#
_symmetry.space_group_name_H-M   'P 1'
#
loop_
_entity.id
_entity.type
_entity.pdbx_description
1 polymer ?
#
loop_
_entity_poly.entity_id
_entity_poly.type
_entity_poly.pdbx_seq_one_letter_code
_entity_poly.pdbx_strand_id
1 'polypeptide(L)' 'AKAGSKKKKGGKEEELEKIEGLLALKKQISRQNVLESLLAKTEPLDDMELALKMKLMSEMM' A
#
# COMPACT_ATOMS: atom_id res chain seq x y z
N ALA A 1 -5.18 -18.05 47.73
CA ALA A 1 -4.05 -17.35 47.09
C ALA A 1 -4.54 -16.59 45.85
N LYS A 2 -4.28 -15.28 45.74
CA LYS A 2 -4.54 -14.47 44.54
C LYS A 2 -3.29 -14.50 43.65
N ALA A 3 -3.40 -14.97 42.40
CA ALA A 3 -2.54 -14.65 41.25
C ALA A 3 -2.82 -15.70 40.15
N GLY A 4 -2.99 -15.39 38.88
CA GLY A 4 -2.80 -14.13 38.20
C GLY A 4 -3.66 -14.10 36.93
N SER A 5 -4.39 -13.01 36.77
CA SER A 5 -4.98 -12.66 35.49
C SER A 5 -3.85 -12.37 34.51
N LYS A 6 -3.46 -13.36 33.69
CA LYS A 6 -2.68 -13.15 32.47
C LYS A 6 -3.53 -12.29 31.52
N LYS A 7 -3.49 -10.98 31.71
CA LYS A 7 -4.12 -10.00 30.81
C LYS A 7 -3.35 -10.08 29.49
N LYS A 8 -3.94 -10.77 28.50
CA LYS A 8 -3.41 -10.89 27.14
C LYS A 8 -3.37 -9.47 26.55
N LYS A 9 -2.20 -8.81 26.61
CA LYS A 9 -2.03 -7.40 26.22
C LYS A 9 -1.96 -7.20 24.69
N GLY A 10 -1.84 -8.26 23.89
CA GLY A 10 -1.47 -8.14 22.47
C GLY A 10 -2.58 -8.20 21.41
N GLY A 11 -3.82 -8.58 21.74
CA GLY A 11 -4.81 -8.92 20.70
C GLY A 11 -5.22 -7.76 19.78
N LYS A 12 -5.37 -6.55 20.35
CA LYS A 12 -5.74 -5.35 19.57
C LYS A 12 -4.56 -4.77 18.79
N GLU A 13 -3.35 -4.90 19.33
CA GLU A 13 -2.13 -4.36 18.71
C GLU A 13 -1.74 -5.20 17.48
N GLU A 14 -1.80 -6.53 17.59
CA GLU A 14 -1.62 -7.43 16.44
C GLU A 14 -2.68 -7.22 15.34
N GLU A 15 -3.92 -6.90 15.70
CA GLU A 15 -4.98 -6.63 14.73
C GLU A 15 -4.75 -5.30 13.99
N LEU A 16 -4.29 -4.26 14.71
CA LEU A 16 -3.91 -2.99 14.11
C LEU A 16 -2.72 -3.15 13.15
N GLU A 17 -1.68 -3.88 13.56
CA GLU A 17 -0.52 -4.16 12.72
C GLU A 17 -0.91 -4.87 11.41
N LYS A 18 -1.83 -5.84 11.47
CA LYS A 18 -2.38 -6.51 10.28
C LYS A 18 -3.11 -5.54 9.36
N ILE A 19 -3.93 -4.65 9.92
CA ILE A 19 -4.66 -3.64 9.14
C ILE A 19 -3.68 -2.68 8.46
N GLU A 20 -2.65 -2.22 9.16
CA GLU A 20 -1.61 -1.36 8.61
C GLU A 20 -0.85 -2.04 7.46
N GLY A 21 -0.50 -3.32 7.62
CA GLY A 21 0.10 -4.13 6.57
C GLY A 21 -0.79 -4.24 5.32
N LEU A 22 -2.08 -4.52 5.51
CA LEU A 22 -3.06 -4.58 4.41
C LEU A 22 -3.23 -3.23 3.71
N LEU A 23 -3.22 -2.12 4.46
CA LEU A 23 -3.29 -0.78 3.89
C LEU A 23 -2.05 -0.44 3.07
N ALA A 24 -0.87 -0.84 3.52
CA ALA A 24 0.38 -0.67 2.76
C ALA A 24 0.35 -1.46 1.44
N LEU A 25 -0.06 -2.73 1.51
CA LEU A 25 -0.26 -3.59 0.33
C LEU A 25 -1.29 -3.00 -0.65
N LYS A 26 -2.44 -2.54 -0.14
CA LYS A 26 -3.47 -1.89 -0.96
C LYS A 26 -2.94 -0.65 -1.69
N LYS A 27 -2.13 0.17 -1.02
CA LYS A 27 -1.50 1.36 -1.63
C LYS A 27 -0.52 0.95 -2.73
N GLN A 28 0.27 -0.10 -2.53
CA GLN A 28 1.18 -0.62 -3.55
C GLN A 28 0.42 -1.13 -4.79
N ILE A 29 -0.62 -1.94 -4.60
CA ILE A 29 -1.47 -2.44 -5.69
C ILE A 29 -2.13 -1.28 -6.44
N SER A 30 -2.61 -0.26 -5.71
CA SER A 30 -3.23 0.91 -6.35
C SER A 30 -2.25 1.66 -7.25
N ARG A 31 -0.99 1.83 -6.81
CA ARG A 31 0.07 2.45 -7.64
C ARG A 31 0.39 1.61 -8.88
N GLN A 32 0.49 0.29 -8.72
CA GLN A 32 0.69 -0.64 -9.82
C GLN A 32 -0.41 -0.53 -10.88
N ASN A 33 -1.68 -0.57 -10.48
CA ASN A 33 -2.81 -0.48 -11.41
C ASN A 33 -2.83 0.85 -12.20
N VAL A 34 -2.46 1.96 -11.56
CA VAL A 34 -2.37 3.27 -12.24
C VAL A 34 -1.22 3.25 -13.25
N LEU A 35 -0.05 2.71 -12.88
CA LEU A 35 1.09 2.60 -13.78
C LEU A 35 0.76 1.69 -14.98
N GLU A 36 0.13 0.55 -14.76
CA GLU A 36 -0.34 -0.35 -15.81
C GLU A 36 -1.31 0.36 -16.77
N SER A 37 -2.25 1.13 -16.23
CA SER A 37 -3.20 1.90 -17.04
C SER A 37 -2.49 2.95 -17.91
N LEU A 38 -1.50 3.66 -17.36
CA LEU A 38 -0.67 4.63 -18.11
C LEU A 38 0.20 3.95 -19.17
N LEU A 39 0.66 2.72 -18.93
CA LEU A 39 1.43 1.92 -19.89
C LEU A 39 0.56 1.34 -21.01
N ALA A 40 -0.70 1.02 -20.72
CA ALA A 40 -1.63 0.42 -21.68
C ALA A 40 -2.26 1.44 -22.64
N LYS A 41 -2.12 2.75 -22.37
CA LYS A 41 -2.61 3.80 -23.26
C LYS A 41 -1.95 3.71 -24.65
N THR A 42 -2.79 3.74 -25.68
CA THR A 42 -2.36 3.73 -27.09
C THR A 42 -2.12 5.14 -27.65
N GLU A 43 -2.69 6.15 -27.00
CA GLU A 43 -2.48 7.56 -27.30
C GLU A 43 -1.22 8.08 -26.57
N PRO A 44 -0.54 9.09 -27.12
CA PRO A 44 0.60 9.71 -26.43
C PRO A 44 0.15 10.30 -25.08
N LEU A 45 0.96 10.08 -24.05
CA LEU A 45 0.74 10.66 -22.73
C LEU A 45 0.96 12.17 -22.79
N ASP A 46 0.10 12.92 -22.11
CA ASP A 46 0.37 14.34 -21.85
C ASP A 46 1.51 14.52 -20.84
N ASP A 47 1.99 15.76 -20.68
CA ASP A 47 3.13 16.08 -19.82
C ASP A 47 2.91 15.65 -18.35
N MET A 48 1.66 15.75 -17.85
CA MET A 48 1.33 15.40 -16.48
C MET A 48 1.29 13.88 -16.29
N GLU A 49 0.72 13.16 -17.26
CA GLU A 49 0.67 11.70 -17.29
C GLU A 49 2.08 11.11 -17.42
N LEU A 50 2.93 11.71 -18.24
CA LEU A 50 4.33 11.31 -18.37
C LEU A 50 5.09 11.52 -17.06
N ALA A 51 4.94 12.69 -16.43
CA ALA A 51 5.55 12.98 -15.13
C ALA A 51 5.08 11.98 -14.05
N LEU A 52 3.78 11.68 -14.02
CA LEU A 52 3.21 10.70 -13.09
C LEU A 52 3.77 9.30 -13.33
N LYS A 53 3.84 8.86 -14.60
CA LYS A 53 4.44 7.58 -14.97
C LYS A 53 5.89 7.46 -14.50
N MET A 54 6.71 8.49 -14.77
CA MET A 54 8.12 8.52 -14.35
C MET A 54 8.28 8.46 -12.82
N LYS A 55 7.43 9.21 -12.10
CA LYS A 55 7.41 9.18 -10.64
C LYS A 55 7.06 7.79 -10.11
N LEU A 56 5.98 7.18 -10.62
CA LEU A 56 5.54 5.85 -10.19
C LEU A 56 6.59 4.76 -10.49
N MET A 57 7.25 4.81 -11.66
CA MET A 57 8.35 3.88 -11.97
C MET A 57 9.51 4.04 -11.00
N SER A 58 9.88 5.28 -10.65
CA SER A 58 10.98 5.56 -9.70
C SER A 58 10.66 5.12 -8.28
N GLU A 59 9.41 5.26 -7.82
CA GLU A 59 8.97 4.81 -6.50
C GLU A 59 8.84 3.28 -6.38
N MET A 60 8.83 2.57 -7.51
CA MET A 60 8.66 1.12 -7.57
C MET A 60 9.96 0.34 -7.85
N MET A 61 11.05 1.03 -8.18
CA MET A 61 12.40 0.45 -8.30
C MET A 61 13.16 0.55 -6.99
#